data_AF-A0A1N6PTQ4-F1
#
_entry.id   AF-A0A1N6PTQ4-F1
#
_cell.length_a   1.000
_cell.length_b   1.000
_cell.length_c   1.000
_cell.angle_alpha   90.00
_cell.angle_beta   90.00
_cell.angle_gamma   90.00
#
_symmetry.space_group_name_H-M   'P 1'
#
loop_
_entity.id
_entity.type
_entity.pdbx_description
1 polymer ?
#
loop_
_entity_poly.entity_id
_entity_poly.type
_entity_poly.pdbx_seq_one_letter_code
_entity_poly.pdbx_strand_id
1 'polypeptide(L)'
;MNPAVGQAEVAQDERPSRSDLELCKLQIMFSLQADKRLIYVGVQPTVALRYLTRLVAARPRVLRNHIRRVYLSIQCADSERVTGALIDLLLVLRGRGQFLVNRLIQQAGPLLLSEHRITMNKAVDTRELDLLSSLPLDYSVLSNGRCTRLSIQKQLH
;
A
#
# COMPACT_ATOMS: atom_id res chain seq x y z
N MET A 1 -57.05 37.99 3.33
CA MET A 1 -55.96 38.41 2.43
C MET A 1 -54.65 37.95 3.05
N ASN A 2 -53.84 37.25 2.26
CA ASN A 2 -52.83 36.24 2.64
C ASN A 2 -51.70 36.73 3.58
N PRO A 3 -51.20 35.85 4.47
CA PRO A 3 -49.90 36.02 5.10
C PRO A 3 -48.79 35.53 4.13
N ALA A 4 -47.70 36.29 4.05
CA ALA A 4 -46.52 35.91 3.28
C ALA A 4 -45.80 34.73 3.96
N VAL A 5 -45.87 33.57 3.33
CA VAL A 5 -45.01 32.41 3.60
C VAL A 5 -44.08 32.23 2.41
N GLY A 6 -42.79 32.08 2.67
CA GLY A 6 -41.82 31.58 1.70
C GLY A 6 -40.52 32.38 1.69
N GLN A 7 -39.33 31.79 1.73
CA GLN A 7 -38.92 30.40 1.79
C GLN A 7 -37.57 30.41 2.52
N ALA A 8 -37.43 29.66 3.60
CA ALA A 8 -36.10 29.29 4.08
C ALA A 8 -35.59 28.22 3.11
N GLU A 9 -34.61 28.58 2.28
CA GLU A 9 -33.82 27.64 1.51
C GLU A 9 -33.16 26.66 2.48
N VAL A 10 -33.79 25.50 2.65
CA VAL A 10 -33.22 24.38 3.38
C VAL A 10 -32.09 23.85 2.50
N ALA A 11 -30.85 24.23 2.83
CA ALA A 11 -29.67 23.56 2.34
C ALA A 11 -29.78 22.07 2.68
N GLN A 12 -30.15 21.26 1.68
CA GLN A 12 -30.16 19.81 1.81
C GLN A 12 -28.69 19.38 1.94
N ASP A 13 -28.32 18.91 3.12
CA ASP A 13 -27.06 18.20 3.39
C ASP A 13 -27.09 16.89 2.58
N GLU A 14 -26.78 16.96 1.28
CA GLU A 14 -26.70 15.82 0.36
C GLU A 14 -25.53 14.93 0.74
N ARG A 15 -25.70 14.15 1.81
CA ARG A 15 -24.77 13.06 2.10
C ARG A 15 -24.94 11.99 1.03
N PRO A 16 -23.86 11.57 0.35
CA PRO A 16 -23.95 10.60 -0.73
C PRO A 16 -24.58 9.30 -0.24
N SER A 17 -25.48 8.72 -1.05
CA SER A 17 -26.15 7.48 -0.69
C SER A 17 -25.12 6.34 -0.59
N ARG A 18 -25.47 5.28 0.15
CA ARG A 18 -24.61 4.10 0.27
C ARG A 18 -24.25 3.50 -1.10
N SER A 19 -25.19 3.50 -2.05
CA SER A 19 -24.96 3.07 -3.43
C SER A 19 -23.93 3.92 -4.15
N ASP A 20 -23.98 5.24 -4.00
CA ASP A 20 -23.01 6.16 -4.63
C ASP A 20 -21.60 5.92 -4.10
N LEU A 21 -21.47 5.64 -2.81
CA LEU A 21 -20.20 5.31 -2.19
C LEU A 21 -19.63 3.98 -2.73
N GLU A 22 -20.46 2.96 -2.92
CA GLU A 22 -20.02 1.68 -3.50
C GLU A 22 -19.64 1.82 -4.98
N LEU A 23 -20.40 2.58 -5.78
CA LEU A 23 -20.06 2.90 -7.16
C LEU A 23 -18.72 3.64 -7.25
N CYS A 24 -18.48 4.61 -6.37
CA CYS A 24 -17.19 5.28 -6.27
C CYS A 24 -16.03 4.31 -6.02
N LYS A 25 -16.21 3.36 -5.08
CA LYS A 25 -15.18 2.33 -4.79
C LYS A 25 -14.92 1.46 -6.02
N LEU A 26 -15.96 1.00 -6.71
CA LEU A 26 -15.84 0.21 -7.94
C LEU A 26 -15.10 0.99 -9.03
N GLN A 27 -15.46 2.26 -9.23
CA GLN A 27 -14.80 3.13 -10.20
C GLN A 27 -13.31 3.27 -9.92
N ILE A 28 -12.91 3.42 -8.64
CA ILE A 28 -11.50 3.46 -8.24
C ILE A 28 -10.79 2.15 -8.61
N MET A 29 -11.42 1.00 -8.38
CA MET A 29 -10.85 -0.30 -8.71
C MET A 29 -10.60 -0.45 -10.22
N PHE A 30 -11.58 -0.08 -11.05
CA PHE A 30 -11.43 -0.09 -12.51
C PHE A 30 -10.34 0.87 -12.98
N SER A 31 -10.36 2.10 -12.48
CA SER A 31 -9.32 3.10 -12.78
C SER A 31 -7.94 2.60 -12.41
N LEU A 32 -7.76 1.96 -11.25
CA LEU A 32 -6.47 1.40 -10.86
C LEU A 32 -5.99 0.29 -11.79
N GLN A 33 -6.88 -0.55 -12.31
CA GLN A 33 -6.49 -1.60 -13.24
C GLN A 33 -6.10 -1.05 -14.62
N ALA A 34 -6.86 -0.07 -15.12
CA ALA A 34 -6.63 0.54 -16.43
C ALA A 34 -5.41 1.48 -16.42
N ASP A 35 -5.16 2.17 -15.31
CA ASP A 35 -4.08 3.15 -15.20
C ASP A 35 -2.71 2.47 -15.20
N LYS A 36 -1.86 2.91 -16.13
CA LYS A 36 -0.48 2.44 -16.30
C LYS A 36 0.53 3.21 -15.44
N ARG A 37 0.12 4.33 -14.83
CA ARG A 37 0.99 5.16 -13.97
C ARG A 37 1.36 4.44 -12.68
N LEU A 38 2.55 4.76 -12.17
CA LEU A 38 3.03 4.26 -10.88
C LEU A 38 2.45 5.04 -9.70
N ILE A 39 2.17 6.33 -9.92
CA ILE A 39 1.66 7.24 -8.90
C ILE A 39 0.15 7.39 -9.11
N TYR A 40 -0.60 7.22 -8.04
CA TYR A 40 -2.05 7.38 -8.04
C TYR A 40 -2.43 8.86 -7.98
N VAL A 41 -3.39 9.27 -8.80
CA VAL A 41 -3.84 10.68 -8.92
C VAL A 41 -5.35 10.81 -8.64
N GLY A 42 -5.94 9.85 -7.91
CA GLY A 42 -7.37 9.87 -7.58
C GLY A 42 -7.66 10.42 -6.18
N VAL A 43 -8.94 10.64 -5.89
CA VAL A 43 -9.41 11.36 -4.69
C VAL A 43 -9.54 10.51 -3.42
N GLN A 44 -9.46 9.17 -3.54
CA GLN A 44 -9.57 8.25 -2.38
C GLN A 44 -8.35 7.31 -2.29
N PRO A 45 -7.19 7.80 -1.80
CA PRO A 45 -5.96 7.01 -1.77
C PRO A 45 -6.03 5.81 -0.82
N THR A 46 -6.79 5.91 0.28
CA THR A 46 -6.95 4.81 1.25
C THR A 46 -7.75 3.64 0.68
N VAL A 47 -8.83 3.91 -0.07
CA VAL A 47 -9.61 2.89 -0.79
C VAL A 47 -8.75 2.22 -1.86
N ALA A 48 -8.00 3.04 -2.60
CA ALA A 48 -7.07 2.55 -3.61
C ALA A 48 -5.98 1.66 -3.00
N LEU A 49 -5.41 2.04 -1.86
CA LEU A 49 -4.39 1.28 -1.14
C LEU A 49 -4.94 -0.08 -0.72
N ARG A 50 -6.15 -0.08 -0.15
CA ARG A 50 -6.82 -1.30 0.28
C ARG A 50 -7.07 -2.27 -0.88
N TYR A 51 -7.42 -1.77 -2.06
CA TYR A 51 -7.55 -2.58 -3.26
C TYR A 51 -6.20 -3.14 -3.73
N LEU A 52 -5.19 -2.28 -3.80
CA LEU A 52 -3.87 -2.63 -4.31
C LEU A 52 -3.15 -3.64 -3.40
N THR A 53 -3.36 -3.54 -2.08
CA THR A 53 -2.93 -4.54 -1.09
C THR A 53 -3.49 -5.93 -1.43
N ARG A 54 -4.79 -6.03 -1.75
CA ARG A 54 -5.41 -7.30 -2.19
C ARG A 54 -4.87 -7.76 -3.54
N LEU A 55 -4.62 -6.81 -4.46
CA LEU A 55 -4.09 -7.13 -5.78
C LEU A 55 -2.65 -7.67 -5.72
N VAL A 56 -1.81 -7.14 -4.81
CA VAL A 56 -0.47 -7.68 -4.53
C VAL A 56 -0.57 -9.11 -3.98
N ALA A 57 -1.46 -9.36 -3.01
CA ALA A 57 -1.66 -10.69 -2.46
C ALA A 57 -2.13 -11.69 -3.53
N ALA A 58 -3.07 -11.29 -4.40
CA ALA A 58 -3.60 -12.13 -5.46
C ALA A 58 -2.64 -12.34 -6.64
N ARG A 59 -1.75 -11.37 -6.91
CA ARG A 59 -0.82 -11.36 -8.05
C ARG A 59 0.59 -10.96 -7.62
N PRO A 60 1.26 -11.79 -6.78
CA PRO A 60 2.50 -11.40 -6.10
C PRO A 60 3.67 -11.20 -7.06
N ARG A 61 3.64 -11.77 -8.27
CA ARG A 61 4.71 -11.64 -9.27
C ARG A 61 4.66 -10.35 -10.10
N VAL A 62 3.61 -9.55 -9.96
CA VAL A 62 3.44 -8.32 -10.75
C VAL A 62 4.15 -7.16 -10.04
N LEU A 63 5.41 -6.90 -10.44
CA LEU A 63 6.26 -5.87 -9.85
C LEU A 63 5.59 -4.47 -9.81
N ARG A 64 4.84 -4.12 -10.87
CA ARG A 64 4.11 -2.85 -10.93
C ARG A 64 3.14 -2.66 -9.76
N ASN A 65 2.51 -3.72 -9.28
CA ASN A 65 1.57 -3.63 -8.16
C ASN A 65 2.30 -3.31 -6.85
N HIS A 66 3.48 -3.89 -6.63
CA HIS A 66 4.32 -3.59 -5.47
C HIS A 66 4.79 -2.14 -5.46
N ILE A 67 5.34 -1.66 -6.57
CA ILE A 67 5.83 -0.27 -6.67
C ILE A 67 4.69 0.73 -6.45
N ARG A 68 3.54 0.50 -7.10
CA ARG A 68 2.35 1.35 -6.89
C ARG A 68 1.91 1.35 -5.43
N ARG A 69 2.03 0.20 -4.74
CA ARG A 69 1.62 0.08 -3.34
C ARG A 69 2.54 0.83 -2.41
N VAL A 70 3.85 0.83 -2.68
CA VAL A 70 4.80 1.68 -1.94
C VAL A 70 4.44 3.14 -2.11
N TYR A 71 4.31 3.63 -3.35
CA TYR A 71 3.95 5.05 -3.58
C TYR A 71 2.62 5.44 -2.95
N LEU A 72 1.62 4.58 -3.04
CA LEU A 72 0.31 4.86 -2.48
C LEU A 72 0.30 4.82 -0.95
N SER A 73 1.15 3.98 -0.33
CA SER A 73 1.35 3.99 1.13
C SER A 73 2.04 5.28 1.58
N ILE A 74 3.05 5.74 0.83
CA ILE A 74 3.71 7.04 1.05
C ILE A 74 2.68 8.18 0.95
N GLN A 75 1.84 8.17 -0.09
CA GLN A 75 0.78 9.17 -0.28
C GLN A 75 -0.25 9.17 0.87
N CYS A 76 -0.48 8.02 1.52
CA CYS A 76 -1.34 7.92 2.69
C CYS A 76 -0.65 8.35 4.01
N ALA A 77 0.65 8.72 3.97
CA ALA A 77 1.45 9.09 5.14
C ALA A 77 1.41 8.05 6.30
N ASP A 78 1.33 6.77 5.94
CA ASP A 78 1.12 5.67 6.89
C ASP A 78 2.41 4.84 7.01
N SER A 79 3.14 5.06 8.11
CA SER A 79 4.46 4.44 8.36
C SER A 79 4.42 2.92 8.31
N GLU A 80 3.45 2.30 9.00
CA GLU A 80 3.34 0.85 9.10
C GLU A 80 3.02 0.22 7.74
N ARG A 81 2.14 0.86 6.95
CA ARG A 81 1.82 0.40 5.59
C ARG A 81 2.98 0.57 4.62
N VAL A 82 3.76 1.65 4.75
CA VAL A 82 4.99 1.85 3.99
C VAL A 82 5.99 0.74 4.33
N THR A 83 6.20 0.44 5.61
CA THR A 83 7.07 -0.65 6.05
C THR A 83 6.65 -1.99 5.45
N GLY A 84 5.38 -2.37 5.59
CA GLY A 84 4.87 -3.63 5.04
C GLY A 84 4.96 -3.72 3.50
N ALA A 85 4.70 -2.62 2.80
CA ALA A 85 4.80 -2.57 1.33
C ALA A 85 6.25 -2.73 0.83
N LEU A 86 7.22 -2.15 1.55
CA LEU A 86 8.65 -2.31 1.23
C LEU A 86 9.14 -3.73 1.52
N ILE A 87 8.70 -4.35 2.62
CA ILE A 87 9.01 -5.76 2.92
C ILE A 87 8.53 -6.66 1.78
N ASP A 88 7.27 -6.51 1.35
CA ASP A 88 6.73 -7.31 0.24
C ASP A 88 7.51 -7.13 -1.07
N LEU A 89 7.96 -5.90 -1.35
CA LEU A 89 8.79 -5.60 -2.52
C LEU A 89 10.16 -6.30 -2.43
N LEU A 90 10.82 -6.26 -1.27
CA LEU A 90 12.10 -6.90 -1.05
C LEU A 90 11.99 -8.43 -1.23
N LEU A 91 10.94 -9.02 -0.69
CA LEU A 91 10.66 -10.44 -0.78
C LEU A 91 10.41 -10.91 -2.22
N VAL A 92 9.69 -10.13 -3.04
CA VAL A 92 9.46 -10.50 -4.45
C VAL A 92 10.71 -10.32 -5.31
N LEU A 93 11.52 -9.31 -5.01
CA LEU A 93 12.72 -9.00 -5.79
C LEU A 93 13.86 -9.97 -5.50
N ARG A 94 13.96 -10.50 -4.27
CA ARG A 94 15.00 -11.47 -3.86
C ARG A 94 16.42 -10.99 -4.17
N GLY A 95 16.74 -9.77 -3.73
CA GLY A 95 18.05 -9.13 -3.94
C GLY A 95 18.29 -8.56 -5.35
N ARG A 96 17.31 -8.62 -6.26
CA ARG A 96 17.36 -7.96 -7.56
C ARG A 96 16.84 -6.52 -7.47
N GLY A 97 17.17 -5.68 -8.45
CA GLY A 97 16.59 -4.33 -8.55
C GLY A 97 17.05 -3.37 -7.44
N GLN A 98 18.27 -3.57 -6.96
CA GLN A 98 18.93 -2.80 -5.89
C GLN A 98 18.72 -1.28 -5.99
N PHE A 99 18.95 -0.70 -7.16
CA PHE A 99 18.78 0.73 -7.41
C PHE A 99 17.33 1.21 -7.21
N LEU A 100 16.35 0.40 -7.64
CA LEU A 100 14.94 0.70 -7.46
C LEU A 100 14.57 0.68 -5.97
N VAL A 101 15.00 -0.37 -5.26
CA VAL A 101 14.73 -0.54 -3.83
C VAL A 101 15.32 0.60 -3.02
N ASN A 102 16.60 0.92 -3.23
CA ASN A 102 17.27 2.03 -2.53
C ASN A 102 16.55 3.36 -2.77
N ARG A 103 16.13 3.62 -4.00
CA ARG A 103 15.34 4.81 -4.33
C ARG A 103 14.02 4.84 -3.55
N LEU A 104 13.30 3.74 -3.49
CA LEU A 104 12.02 3.68 -2.80
C LEU A 104 12.17 3.81 -1.28
N ILE A 105 13.20 3.20 -0.68
CA ILE A 105 13.53 3.39 0.75
C ILE A 105 13.89 4.86 1.03
N GLN A 106 14.66 5.50 0.14
CA GLN A 106 15.01 6.91 0.28
C GLN A 106 13.78 7.81 0.20
N GLN A 107 12.89 7.58 -0.77
CA GLN A 107 11.65 8.34 -0.92
C GLN A 107 10.69 8.13 0.26
N ALA A 108 10.67 6.94 0.84
CA ALA A 108 9.92 6.61 2.05
C ALA A 108 10.56 7.12 3.34
N GLY A 109 11.82 7.59 3.29
CA GLY A 109 12.65 7.92 4.45
C GLY A 109 11.97 8.77 5.52
N PRO A 110 11.27 9.87 5.17
CA PRO A 110 10.58 10.71 6.16
C PRO A 110 9.46 10.03 6.95
N LEU A 111 8.93 8.90 6.44
CA LEU A 111 7.85 8.14 7.08
C LEU A 111 8.35 6.88 7.80
N LEU A 112 9.57 6.45 7.53
CA LEU A 112 10.14 5.24 8.13
C LEU A 112 10.79 5.55 9.47
N LEU A 113 10.57 4.67 10.46
CA LEU A 113 11.40 4.65 11.65
C LEU A 113 12.86 4.37 11.26
N SER A 114 13.78 5.00 11.98
CA SER A 114 15.22 4.89 11.72
C SER A 114 15.68 3.44 11.77
N GLU A 115 15.23 2.66 12.76
CA GLU A 115 15.58 1.24 12.87
C GLU A 115 15.04 0.40 11.70
N HIS A 116 13.84 0.71 11.20
CA HIS A 116 13.26 0.01 10.05
C HIS A 116 14.09 0.28 8.80
N ARG A 117 14.44 1.56 8.57
CA ARG A 117 15.27 1.97 7.43
C ARG A 117 16.65 1.32 7.47
N ILE A 118 17.30 1.29 8.64
CA ILE A 118 18.62 0.64 8.82
C ILE A 118 18.52 -0.85 8.50
N THR A 119 17.52 -1.53 9.05
CA THR A 119 17.31 -2.97 8.83
C THR A 119 17.05 -3.29 7.36
N MET A 120 16.20 -2.50 6.69
CA MET A 120 15.94 -2.68 5.25
C MET A 120 17.20 -2.45 4.41
N ASN A 121 17.95 -1.38 4.65
CA ASN A 121 19.20 -1.13 3.93
C ASN A 121 20.21 -2.27 4.15
N LYS A 122 20.32 -2.77 5.38
CA LYS A 122 21.18 -3.92 5.68
C LYS A 122 20.75 -5.17 4.91
N ALA A 123 19.46 -5.52 4.95
CA ALA A 123 18.91 -6.68 4.22
C ALA A 123 19.15 -6.59 2.70
N VAL A 124 19.15 -5.37 2.20
CA VAL A 124 19.37 -5.03 0.80
C VAL A 124 20.86 -5.16 0.43
N ASP A 125 21.76 -4.60 1.24
CA ASP A 125 23.21 -4.62 1.00
C ASP A 125 23.80 -6.03 1.17
N THR A 126 23.35 -6.78 2.17
CA THR A 126 23.82 -8.16 2.44
C THR A 126 23.06 -9.23 1.67
N ARG A 127 21.90 -8.89 1.09
CA ARG A 127 20.93 -9.82 0.48
C ARG A 127 20.34 -10.84 1.47
N GLU A 128 20.46 -10.60 2.77
CA GLU A 128 19.89 -11.44 3.82
C GLU A 128 18.46 -11.00 4.13
N LEU A 129 17.50 -11.57 3.42
CA LEU A 129 16.08 -11.24 3.61
C LEU A 129 15.51 -11.70 4.97
N ASP A 130 16.19 -12.62 5.66
CA ASP A 130 15.80 -13.07 7.00
C ASP A 130 15.84 -11.92 8.01
N LEU A 131 16.65 -10.88 7.75
CA LEU A 131 16.67 -9.66 8.57
C LEU A 131 15.33 -8.92 8.58
N LEU A 132 14.45 -9.15 7.59
CA LEU A 132 13.13 -8.52 7.54
C LEU A 132 12.15 -9.10 8.56
N SER A 133 12.41 -10.28 9.13
CA SER A 133 11.52 -10.90 10.12
C SER A 133 11.51 -10.18 11.46
N SER A 134 12.46 -9.28 11.71
CA SER A 134 12.49 -8.43 12.91
C SER A 134 11.63 -7.17 12.80
N LEU A 135 11.10 -6.88 11.61
CA LEU A 135 10.26 -5.70 11.35
C LEU A 135 8.77 -6.01 11.59
N PRO A 136 7.92 -5.01 11.82
CA PRO A 136 6.47 -5.19 11.87
C PRO A 136 5.92 -5.76 10.57
N LEU A 137 5.26 -6.91 10.66
CA LEU A 137 4.78 -7.68 9.51
C LEU A 137 3.28 -7.47 9.25
N ASP A 138 2.55 -6.74 10.09
CA ASP A 138 1.09 -6.57 10.05
C ASP A 138 0.56 -6.15 8.68
N TYR A 139 1.30 -5.29 7.99
CA TYR A 139 0.97 -4.81 6.65
C TYR A 139 1.78 -5.47 5.53
N SER A 140 2.61 -6.46 5.81
CA SER A 140 3.25 -7.29 4.77
C SER A 140 2.33 -8.43 4.37
N VAL A 141 1.73 -8.34 3.18
CA VAL A 141 0.75 -9.35 2.73
C VAL A 141 1.41 -10.65 2.28
N LEU A 142 2.67 -10.61 1.85
CA LEU A 142 3.39 -11.81 1.43
C LEU A 142 3.93 -12.60 2.63
N SER A 143 4.36 -11.89 3.68
CA SER A 143 4.80 -12.50 4.94
C SER A 143 3.62 -13.14 5.69
N ASN A 144 2.50 -12.43 5.80
CA ASN A 144 1.31 -12.93 6.52
C ASN A 144 0.57 -14.04 5.75
N GLY A 145 0.68 -14.05 4.41
CA GLY A 145 -0.05 -14.97 3.54
C GLY A 145 0.62 -16.33 3.27
N ARG A 146 1.73 -16.67 3.92
CA ARG A 146 2.58 -17.84 3.58
C ARG A 146 3.07 -17.88 2.11
N CYS A 147 2.98 -16.76 1.39
CA CYS A 147 3.35 -16.70 -0.04
C CYS A 147 4.88 -16.74 -0.24
N THR A 148 5.60 -16.37 0.82
CA THR A 148 7.03 -16.58 0.96
C THR A 148 7.24 -17.50 2.15
N ARG A 149 7.58 -18.78 1.91
CA ARG A 149 8.44 -19.49 2.86
C ARG A 149 9.77 -18.71 2.87
N LEU A 150 9.85 -17.66 3.70
CA LEU A 150 11.11 -17.31 4.33
C LEU A 150 11.55 -18.61 4.99
N SER A 151 12.69 -19.13 4.57
CA SER A 151 13.16 -20.46 4.88
C SER A 151 13.38 -20.63 6.38
N ILE A 152 12.30 -20.94 7.12
CA ILE A 152 12.40 -21.68 8.38
C ILE A 152 12.63 -23.14 7.98
N GLN A 153 13.86 -23.42 7.57
CA GLN A 153 14.46 -24.75 7.70
C GLN A 153 15.79 -24.53 8.40
N LYS A 154 15.71 -24.24 9.71
CA LYS A 154 16.73 -24.68 10.65
C LYS A 154 16.09 -25.67 11.62
N GLN A 155 16.55 -26.91 11.45
CA GLN A 155 16.62 -28.02 12.41
C GLN A 155 15.36 -28.83 12.69
N LEU A 156 15.41 -30.12 12.30
CA LEU A 156 15.27 -31.27 13.21
C LEU A 156 15.93 -32.49 12.56
N HIS A 157 16.97 -33.00 13.25
CA HIS A 157 17.84 -34.16 12.99
C HIS A 157 18.92 -34.05 11.91
#